data_AF-A0A848U0E2-F1
#
_entry.id   AF-A0A848U0E2-F1
#
_cell.length_a   1.000
_cell.length_b   1.000
_cell.length_c   1.000
_cell.angle_alpha   90.00
_cell.angle_beta   90.00
_cell.angle_gamma   90.00
#
_symmetry.space_group_name_H-M   'P 1'
#
loop_
_entity.id
_entity.type
_entity.pdbx_description
1 polymer ?
#
loop_
_entity_poly.entity_id
_entity_poly.type
_entity_poly.pdbx_seq_one_letter_code
_entity_poly.pdbx_strand_id
1 'polypeptide(L)'
;FWLQSIAKPKGYYDQTYMENRNNIFVLEWNRRVLSPQQYNPNLYELQIDYSPLIDYGYDVNYKLYNYFIYFQRKYNQRLGPFIPRI
;
A
#
# COMPACT_ATOMS: atom_id res chain seq x y z
N PHE A 1 12.56 -2.02 -10.57
CA PHE A 1 12.54 -0.77 -11.36
C PHE A 1 11.34 0.15 -11.13
N TRP A 2 10.19 -0.29 -10.61
CA TRP A 2 9.00 0.58 -10.51
C TRP A 2 9.16 1.82 -9.61
N LEU A 3 9.81 1.67 -8.44
CA LEU A 3 10.01 2.76 -7.48
C LEU A 3 10.91 3.89 -8.00
N GLN A 4 11.83 3.59 -8.92
CA GLN A 4 12.77 4.58 -9.45
C GLN A 4 12.28 5.22 -10.75
N SER A 5 11.36 4.58 -11.49
CA SER A 5 10.94 5.03 -12.82
C SER A 5 9.50 5.52 -12.93
N ILE A 6 8.60 5.10 -12.04
CA ILE A 6 7.16 5.38 -12.14
C ILE A 6 6.60 6.04 -10.88
N ALA A 7 7.15 5.71 -9.70
CA ALA A 7 6.74 6.35 -8.47
C ALA A 7 7.01 7.85 -8.50
N LYS A 8 6.17 8.62 -7.79
CA LYS A 8 6.46 10.02 -7.55
C LYS A 8 7.76 10.13 -6.73
N PRO A 9 8.62 11.13 -7.00
CA PRO A 9 9.88 11.27 -6.27
C PRO A 9 9.64 11.46 -4.78
N LYS A 10 10.64 11.13 -3.96
CA LYS A 10 10.63 11.47 -2.54
C LYS A 10 10.40 12.98 -2.37
N GLY A 11 9.59 13.35 -1.38
CA GLY A 11 9.16 14.74 -1.12
C GLY A 11 7.91 15.18 -1.88
N TYR A 12 7.40 14.40 -2.84
CA TYR A 12 6.14 14.75 -3.53
C TYR A 12 4.90 14.61 -2.63
N TYR A 13 4.89 13.57 -1.79
CA TYR A 13 3.88 13.38 -0.75
C TYR A 13 4.54 13.50 0.61
N ASP A 14 3.86 14.20 1.53
CA ASP A 14 4.27 14.29 2.93
C ASP A 14 3.98 12.99 3.67
N GLN A 15 4.65 12.81 4.81
CA GLN A 15 4.52 11.61 5.64
C GLN A 15 3.07 11.33 6.04
N THR A 16 2.37 12.32 6.60
CA THR A 16 0.97 12.21 7.03
C THR A 16 0.04 11.78 5.89
N TYR A 17 0.29 12.23 4.67
CA TYR A 17 -0.48 11.80 3.50
C TYR A 17 -0.33 10.29 3.24
N MET A 18 0.91 9.81 3.29
CA MET A 18 1.22 8.40 3.05
C MET A 18 0.70 7.52 4.19
N GLU A 19 0.84 7.96 5.44
CA GLU A 19 0.33 7.24 6.62
C GLU A 19 -1.18 7.01 6.56
N ASN A 20 -1.94 8.07 6.26
CA ASN A 20 -3.39 7.97 6.12
C ASN A 20 -3.81 6.95 5.05
N ARG A 21 -3.07 6.86 3.95
CA ARG A 21 -3.36 5.90 2.87
C ARG A 21 -2.88 4.50 3.19
N ASN A 22 -1.69 4.38 3.76
CA ASN A 22 -1.12 3.09 4.18
C ASN A 22 -2.03 2.41 5.19
N ASN A 23 -2.62 3.15 6.13
CA ASN A 23 -3.59 2.59 7.08
C ASN A 23 -4.78 1.92 6.37
N ILE A 24 -5.39 2.61 5.40
CA ILE A 24 -6.52 2.07 4.61
C ILE A 24 -6.08 0.84 3.80
N PHE A 25 -4.92 0.94 3.14
CA PHE A 25 -4.43 -0.15 2.28
C PHE A 25 -4.03 -1.39 3.07
N VAL A 26 -3.41 -1.23 4.24
CA VAL A 26 -3.05 -2.35 5.12
C VAL A 26 -4.31 -3.02 5.67
N LEU A 27 -5.32 -2.25 6.08
CA LEU A 27 -6.58 -2.82 6.56
C LEU A 27 -7.24 -3.72 5.49
N GLU A 28 -7.37 -3.22 4.26
CA GLU A 28 -7.94 -4.00 3.16
C GLU A 28 -7.04 -5.17 2.74
N TRP A 29 -5.72 -5.00 2.75
CA TRP A 29 -4.77 -6.07 2.49
C TRP A 29 -4.94 -7.22 3.50
N ASN A 30 -4.90 -6.92 4.80
CA ASN A 30 -5.04 -7.91 5.86
C ASN A 30 -6.40 -8.62 5.82
N ARG A 31 -7.48 -7.89 5.51
CA ARG A 31 -8.81 -8.48 5.30
C ARG A 31 -8.80 -9.53 4.18
N ARG A 32 -8.03 -9.29 3.10
CA ARG A 32 -7.92 -10.21 1.95
C ARG A 32 -7.02 -11.40 2.25
N VAL A 33 -5.91 -11.20 2.95
CA VAL A 33 -5.04 -12.29 3.44
C VAL A 33 -5.87 -13.28 4.28
N LEU A 34 -6.77 -12.77 5.12
CA LEU A 34 -7.65 -13.58 5.97
C LEU A 34 -8.83 -14.22 5.21
N SER A 35 -9.02 -13.92 3.93
CA SER A 35 -10.15 -14.38 3.12
C SER A 35 -9.69 -15.18 1.88
N PRO A 36 -8.92 -16.27 2.04
CA PRO A 36 -8.32 -17.02 0.92
C PRO A 36 -9.36 -17.73 0.02
N GLN A 37 -10.60 -17.89 0.50
CA GLN A 37 -11.71 -18.41 -0.29
C GLN A 37 -12.22 -17.39 -1.33
N GLN A 38 -12.00 -16.10 -1.10
CA GLN A 38 -12.47 -15.01 -1.97
C GLN A 38 -11.32 -14.36 -2.76
N TYR A 39 -10.09 -14.38 -2.22
CA TYR A 39 -8.93 -13.74 -2.81
C TYR A 39 -7.80 -14.73 -3.03
N ASN A 40 -7.11 -14.58 -4.16
CA ASN A 40 -6.00 -15.46 -4.53
C ASN A 40 -4.86 -15.36 -3.50
N PRO A 41 -4.52 -16.44 -2.78
CA PRO A 41 -3.45 -16.43 -1.78
C PRO A 41 -2.08 -16.08 -2.35
N ASN A 42 -1.85 -16.34 -3.65
CA ASN A 42 -0.60 -15.96 -4.34
C ASN A 42 -0.48 -14.45 -4.59
N LEU A 43 -1.56 -13.68 -4.37
CA LEU A 43 -1.55 -12.22 -4.41
C LEU A 43 -1.51 -11.60 -3.00
N TYR A 44 -2.03 -12.31 -2.00
CA TYR A 44 -2.17 -11.83 -0.62
C TYR A 44 -1.57 -12.85 0.34
N GLU A 45 -0.26 -12.77 0.52
CA GLU A 45 0.50 -13.81 1.23
C GLU A 45 0.48 -13.65 2.75
N LEU A 46 0.93 -12.49 3.26
CA LEU A 46 1.14 -12.25 4.68
C LEU A 46 0.46 -10.98 5.15
N GLN A 47 -0.03 -10.99 6.39
CA GLN A 47 -0.54 -9.79 7.03
C GLN A 47 0.60 -8.80 7.29
N ILE A 48 0.26 -7.51 7.26
CA ILE A 48 1.16 -6.41 7.55
C ILE A 48 0.76 -5.84 8.91
N ASP A 49 1.65 -5.94 9.88
CA ASP A 49 1.47 -5.32 11.20
C ASP A 49 1.88 -3.85 11.15
N TYR A 50 0.93 -2.99 10.76
CA TYR A 50 1.09 -1.56 10.64
C TYR A 50 0.15 -0.85 11.61
N SER A 51 0.72 -0.08 12.54
CA SER A 51 -0.02 0.69 13.51
C SER A 51 0.04 2.19 13.19
N PRO A 52 -1.10 2.89 13.05
CA PRO A 52 -1.11 4.34 12.84
C PRO A 52 -0.61 5.14 14.06
N LEU A 53 -0.35 4.48 15.20
CA LEU A 53 0.19 5.11 16.41
C LEU A 53 1.72 5.06 16.50
N ILE A 54 2.37 4.35 15.56
CA ILE A 54 3.83 4.20 15.51
C ILE A 54 4.37 5.06 14.37
N ASP A 55 5.33 5.93 14.67
CA ASP A 55 6.06 6.67 13.65
C ASP A 55 7.15 5.78 13.03
N TYR A 56 6.84 5.17 11.89
CA TYR A 56 7.80 4.39 11.10
C TYR A 56 8.75 5.27 10.26
N GLY A 57 8.54 6.58 10.25
CA GLY A 57 9.27 7.55 9.46
C GLY A 57 8.89 7.59 7.98
N TYR A 58 9.38 8.63 7.30
CA TYR A 58 9.09 8.91 5.90
C TYR A 58 9.41 7.74 4.97
N ASP A 59 10.59 7.15 5.10
CA ASP A 59 11.11 6.18 4.14
C ASP A 59 10.33 4.86 4.14
N VAL A 60 9.86 4.41 5.31
CA VAL A 60 9.00 3.21 5.43
C VAL A 60 7.63 3.51 4.81
N ASN A 61 7.02 4.63 5.19
CA ASN A 61 5.73 5.05 4.65
C ASN A 61 5.77 5.22 3.13
N TYR A 62 6.86 5.79 2.59
CA TYR A 62 7.08 5.95 1.17
C TYR A 62 7.17 4.62 0.43
N LYS A 63 7.95 3.66 0.95
CA LYS A 63 8.09 2.33 0.32
C LYS A 63 6.78 1.56 0.36
N LEU A 64 6.10 1.54 1.52
CA LEU A 64 4.84 0.84 1.71
C LEU A 64 3.73 1.42 0.81
N TYR A 65 3.63 2.74 0.75
CA TYR A 65 2.68 3.43 -0.12
C TYR A 65 2.90 3.03 -1.58
N ASN A 66 4.15 3.15 -2.05
CA ASN A 66 4.50 2.83 -3.42
C ASN A 66 4.32 1.35 -3.76
N TYR A 67 4.57 0.45 -2.81
CA TYR A 67 4.25 -0.97 -2.96
C TYR A 67 2.74 -1.19 -3.26
N PHE A 68 1.86 -0.55 -2.49
CA PHE A 68 0.42 -0.67 -2.73
C PHE A 68 -0.03 -0.05 -4.06
N ILE A 69 0.56 1.07 -4.47
CA ILE A 69 0.28 1.65 -5.80
C ILE A 69 0.72 0.71 -6.91
N TYR A 70 1.93 0.14 -6.81
CA TYR A 70 2.42 -0.86 -7.75
C TYR A 70 1.51 -2.08 -7.82
N PHE A 71 1.14 -2.65 -6.66
CA PHE A 71 0.31 -3.84 -6.55
C PHE A 71 -1.06 -3.63 -7.21
N GLN A 72 -1.74 -2.53 -6.86
CA GLN A 72 -3.04 -2.20 -7.42
C GLN A 72 -2.99 -2.07 -8.94
N ARG A 73 -1.92 -1.46 -9.49
CA ARG A 73 -1.76 -1.31 -10.95
C ARG A 73 -1.39 -2.62 -11.64
N LYS A 74 -0.45 -3.38 -11.08
CA LYS A 74 0.05 -4.62 -11.69
C LYS A 74 -1.02 -5.71 -11.74
N TYR A 75 -1.81 -5.82 -10.67
CA TYR A 75 -2.80 -6.88 -10.52
C TYR A 75 -4.24 -6.39 -10.70
N ASN A 76 -4.42 -5.13 -11.13
CA ASN A 76 -5.72 -4.47 -11.29
C ASN A 76 -6.62 -4.61 -10.04
N GLN A 77 -6.01 -4.46 -8.86
CA GLN A 77 -6.69 -4.56 -7.57
C GLN A 77 -7.04 -3.17 -7.05
N ARG A 78 -8.09 -3.08 -6.25
CA ARG A 78 -8.50 -1.84 -5.57
C ARG A 78 -8.50 -2.06 -4.07
N LEU A 79 -7.57 -1.43 -3.35
CA LEU A 79 -7.40 -1.54 -1.89
C LEU A 79 -7.98 -0.34 -1.14
N GLY A 80 -8.68 0.57 -1.83
CA GLY A 80 -9.30 1.71 -1.20
C GLY A 80 -10.20 2.52 -2.15
N PRO A 81 -10.83 3.58 -1.64
CA PRO A 81 -11.73 4.41 -2.44
C PRO A 81 -10.98 5.19 -3.53
N PHE A 82 -9.68 5.45 -3.32
CA PHE A 82 -8.84 6.19 -4.24
C PHE A 82 -8.25 5.29 -5.32
N ILE A 83 -8.55 5.59 -6.58
CA ILE A 83 -7.86 4.98 -7.72
C ILE A 83 -6.53 5.75 -7.88
N PRO A 84 -5.37 5.08 -7.88
CA PRO A 84 -4.11 5.74 -8.17
C PRO A 84 -4.15 6.39 -9.56
N ARG A 85 -4.09 7.72 -9.61
CA ARG A 85 -3.95 8.52 -10.84
C ARG A 85 -2.52 9.05 -10.90
N ILE A 86 -1.92 9.05 -12.10
CA ILE A 86 -0.57 9.58 -12.35
C ILE A 86 -0.65 11.10 -12.45
#